data_AF-A0A7W1IV52-F1
#
_entry.id   AF-A0A7W1IV52-F1
#
_cell.length_a   1.000
_cell.length_b   1.000
_cell.length_c   1.000
_cell.angle_alpha   90.00
_cell.angle_beta   90.00
_cell.angle_gamma   90.00
#
_symmetry.space_group_name_H-M   'P 1'
#
loop_
_entity.id
_entity.type
_entity.pdbx_description
1 polymer ?
#
loop_
_entity_poly.entity_id
_entity_poly.type
_entity_poly.pdbx_seq_one_letter_code
_entity_poly.pdbx_strand_id
1 'polypeptide(L)' 'MTIFGVAKILGSIAVLQPKFRTIKEWAYAGFTINFIGAFASHAFVGDGIGMLIPPIITLVIMFISYFLWKKIEAANLQTI' A
#
# COMPACT_ATOMS: atom_id res chain seq x y z
N MET A 1 -0.84 -6.14 20.06
CA MET A 1 0.34 -5.60 19.35
C MET A 1 1.02 -6.58 18.39
N THR A 2 0.82 -7.90 18.51
CA THR A 2 1.46 -8.90 17.65
C THR A 2 0.80 -9.04 16.26
N ILE A 3 -0.53 -9.06 16.20
CA ILE A 3 -1.29 -9.31 14.96
C ILE A 3 -1.05 -8.22 13.91
N PHE A 4 -1.06 -6.94 14.31
CA PHE A 4 -0.85 -5.81 13.39
C PHE A 4 0.58 -5.75 12.85
N GLY A 5 1.57 -6.12 13.67
CA GLY A 5 2.98 -6.21 13.24
C GLY A 5 3.19 -7.32 12.21
N VAL A 6 2.65 -8.51 12.48
CA VAL A 6 2.74 -9.65 11.54
C VAL A 6 2.02 -9.36 10.23
N ALA A 7 0.84 -8.74 10.28
CA ALA A 7 0.09 -8.36 9.08
C ALA A 7 0.87 -7.38 8.18
N LYS A 8 1.58 -6.40 8.77
CA LYS A 8 2.44 -5.49 8.01
C LYS A 8 3.59 -6.20 7.31
N ILE A 9 4.25 -7.13 8.02
CA ILE A 9 5.37 -7.90 7.46
C ILE A 9 4.89 -8.77 6.28
N LEU A 10 3.77 -9.48 6.47
CA LEU A 10 3.17 -10.29 5.40
C LEU A 10 2.76 -9.44 4.20
N GLY A 11 2.16 -8.27 4.43
CA GLY A 11 1.83 -7.31 3.38
C GLY A 11 3.07 -6.84 2.61
N SER A 12 4.15 -6.49 3.31
CA SER A 12 5.40 -6.06 2.67
C SER A 12 6.03 -7.17 1.82
N ILE A 13 6.02 -8.41 2.31
CA ILE A 13 6.50 -9.58 1.56
C ILE A 13 5.66 -9.79 0.29
N ALA A 14 4.33 -9.64 0.40
CA ALA A 14 3.43 -9.76 -0.74
C ALA A 14 3.64 -8.68 -1.82
N VAL A 15 4.02 -7.46 -1.43
CA VAL A 15 4.37 -6.38 -2.38
C VAL A 15 5.72 -6.63 -3.06
N LEU A 16 6.72 -7.13 -2.32
CA LEU A 16 8.07 -7.39 -2.84
C LEU A 16 8.11 -8.56 -3.84
N GLN A 17 7.25 -9.54 -3.68
CA GLN A 17 7.20 -10.73 -4.52
C GLN A 17 6.79 -10.37 -5.97
N PRO A 18 7.61 -10.69 -7.00
CA PRO A 18 7.29 -10.40 -8.41
C PRO A 18 6.49 -11.49 -9.13
N LYS A 19 6.35 -12.67 -8.53
CA LYS A 19 5.88 -13.89 -9.23
C LYS A 19 4.35 -14.00 -9.39
N PHE A 20 3.59 -13.58 -8.38
CA PHE A 20 2.13 -13.72 -8.35
C PHE A 20 1.46 -12.36 -8.40
N ARG A 21 0.97 -12.00 -9.59
CA ARG A 21 0.39 -10.68 -9.87
C ARG A 21 -0.84 -10.38 -9.04
N THR A 22 -1.75 -11.35 -8.92
CA THR A 22 -2.99 -11.24 -8.13
C THR A 22 -2.68 -11.00 -6.66
N ILE A 23 -1.73 -11.72 -6.05
CA ILE A 23 -1.37 -11.54 -4.64
C ILE A 23 -0.84 -10.13 -4.39
N LYS A 24 -0.03 -9.61 -5.32
CA LYS A 24 0.49 -8.23 -5.23
C LYS A 24 -0.64 -7.19 -5.30
N GLU A 25 -1.59 -7.35 -6.22
CA GLU A 25 -2.76 -6.47 -6.33
C GLU A 25 -3.62 -6.48 -5.04
N TRP A 26 -3.84 -7.67 -4.47
CA TRP A 26 -4.55 -7.81 -3.18
C TRP A 26 -3.78 -7.18 -2.01
N ALA A 27 -2.44 -7.24 -2.01
CA ALA A 27 -1.62 -6.58 -1.01
C ALA A 27 -1.74 -5.05 -1.09
N TYR A 28 -1.67 -4.48 -2.30
CA TYR A 28 -1.91 -3.04 -2.52
C TYR A 28 -3.34 -2.63 -2.08
N ALA A 29 -4.36 -3.46 -2.34
CA ALA A 29 -5.71 -3.20 -1.88
C ALA A 29 -5.80 -3.18 -0.34
N GLY A 30 -5.21 -4.16 0.33
CA GLY A 30 -5.16 -4.24 1.80
C GLY A 30 -4.46 -3.02 2.44
N PHE A 31 -3.31 -2.60 1.90
CA PHE A 31 -2.63 -1.39 2.37
C PHE A 31 -3.46 -0.13 2.16
N THR A 32 -4.13 -0.01 1.00
CA THR A 32 -5.02 1.13 0.70
C THR A 32 -6.13 1.24 1.73
N ILE A 33 -6.84 0.14 2.02
CA ILE A 33 -7.91 0.11 3.03
C ILE A 33 -7.38 0.51 4.40
N ASN A 34 -6.20 0.00 4.78
CA ASN A 34 -5.58 0.32 6.07
C ASN A 34 -5.23 1.80 6.20
N PHE A 35 -4.66 2.41 5.15
CA PHE A 35 -4.31 3.84 5.18
C PHE A 35 -5.53 4.75 5.14
N ILE A 36 -6.58 4.39 4.39
CA ILE A 36 -7.86 5.11 4.41
C ILE A 36 -8.51 5.01 5.79
N GLY A 37 -8.52 3.82 6.40
CA GLY A 37 -9.05 3.61 7.74
C GLY A 37 -8.29 4.41 8.81
N ALA A 38 -6.96 4.48 8.71
CA ALA A 38 -6.13 5.31 9.58
C ALA A 38 -6.43 6.81 9.41
N PHE A 39 -6.55 7.28 8.17
CA PHE A 39 -6.92 8.66 7.89
C PHE A 39 -8.32 9.00 8.45
N ALA A 40 -9.32 8.16 8.18
CA ALA A 40 -10.67 8.33 8.69
C ALA A 40 -10.69 8.36 10.23
N SER A 41 -9.95 7.45 10.88
CA SER A 41 -9.87 7.40 12.35
C SER A 41 -9.32 8.71 12.93
N HIS A 42 -8.22 9.24 12.39
CA HIS A 42 -7.67 10.53 12.82
C HIS A 42 -8.62 11.70 12.51
N ALA A 43 -9.32 11.66 11.38
CA ALA A 43 -10.30 12.68 11.01
C ALA A 43 -11.51 12.71 11.96
N PHE A 44 -12.04 11.55 12.35
CA PHE A 44 -13.20 11.45 13.25
C PHE A 44 -12.87 11.74 14.71
N VAL A 45 -11.67 11.39 15.17
CA VAL A 45 -11.20 11.72 16.52
C VAL A 45 -10.93 13.23 16.68
N GLY A 46 -10.77 13.95 15.57
CA GLY A 46 -10.43 15.38 15.59
C GLY A 46 -8.96 15.61 15.94
N ASP A 47 -8.10 14.62 15.72
CA ASP A 47 -6.66 14.80 15.89
C ASP A 47 -6.17 15.95 15.01
N GLY A 48 -5.21 16.73 15.52
CA GLY A 48 -4.61 17.82 14.76
C GLY A 48 -4.05 17.33 13.42
N ILE A 49 -3.97 18.25 12.45
CA ILE A 49 -3.55 18.00 11.05
C ILE A 49 -2.26 17.16 10.96
N GLY A 50 -1.37 17.25 11.97
CA GLY A 50 -0.15 16.46 12.07
C GLY A 50 -0.32 14.94 12.04
N MET A 51 -1.47 14.38 12.45
CA MET A 51 -1.72 12.92 12.39
C MET A 51 -2.49 12.48 11.13
N LEU A 52 -3.09 13.42 10.40
CA LEU A 52 -3.78 13.18 9.13
C LEU A 52 -2.80 13.08 7.95
N ILE A 53 -1.66 13.76 8.04
CA ILE A 53 -0.65 13.84 6.98
C ILE A 53 0.06 12.49 6.71
N PRO A 54 0.56 11.75 7.73
CA PRO A 54 1.31 10.52 7.50
C PRO A 54 0.58 9.46 6.65
N PRO A 55 -0.70 9.09 6.93
CA PRO A 55 -1.39 8.08 6.13
C PRO A 55 -1.58 8.50 4.67
N ILE A 56 -1.81 9.80 4.40
CA ILE A 56 -1.91 10.33 3.02
C ILE A 56 -0.58 10.19 2.28
N ILE A 57 0.53 10.62 2.89
CA ILE A 57 1.86 10.55 2.26
C ILE A 57 2.21 9.10 1.92
N THR A 58 2.00 8.17 2.86
CA THR A 58 2.26 6.75 2.60
C THR A 58 1.39 6.18 1.49
N LEU A 59 0.13 6.61 1.40
CA LEU A 59 -0.79 6.18 0.34
C LEU A 59 -0.32 6.69 -1.03
N VAL A 60 0.10 7.95 -1.14
CA VAL A 60 0.65 8.52 -2.40
C VAL A 60 1.91 7.78 -2.84
N ILE A 61 2.87 7.55 -1.93
CA ILE A 61 4.10 6.80 -2.22
C ILE A 61 3.76 5.37 -2.72
N MET A 62 2.78 4.73 -2.09
CA MET A 62 2.33 3.40 -2.47
C MET A 62 1.74 3.39 -3.89
N PHE A 63 0.91 4.37 -4.25
CA PHE A 63 0.37 4.49 -5.61
C PHE A 63 1.47 4.72 -6.65
N ILE A 64 2.45 5.58 -6.36
CA ILE A 64 3.59 5.81 -7.26
C ILE A 64 4.34 4.49 -7.51
N SER A 65 4.63 3.73 -6.45
CA SER A 65 5.25 2.41 -6.56
C SER A 65 4.44 1.45 -7.43
N TYR A 66 3.12 1.42 -7.26
CA TYR A 66 2.21 0.57 -8.05
C TYR A 66 2.22 0.95 -9.55
N PHE A 67 2.11 2.24 -9.88
CA PHE A 67 2.13 2.70 -11.27
C PHE A 67 3.47 2.40 -11.95
N LEU A 68 4.58 2.56 -11.22
CA LEU A 68 5.90 2.25 -11.74
C LEU A 68 6.05 0.76 -12.05
N TRP A 69 5.59 -0.12 -11.15
CA TRP A 69 5.59 -1.56 -11.39
C TRP A 69 4.74 -1.95 -12.60
N LYS A 70 3.51 -1.42 -12.71
CA LYS A 70 2.64 -1.65 -13.88
C LYS A 70 3.30 -1.23 -15.19
N LYS A 71 4.04 -0.11 -15.19
CA LYS A 71 4.76 0.39 -16.36
C LYS A 71 5.94 -0.52 -16.73
N ILE A 72 6.70 -0.99 -15.74
CA ILE A 72 7.82 -1.94 -15.95
C ILE A 72 7.31 -3.27 -16.49
N GLU A 73 6.18 -3.77 -15.98
CA GLU A 73 5.62 -5.04 -16.43
C GLU A 73 5.05 -4.92 -17.86
N ALA A 74 4.40 -3.80 -18.20
CA ALA A 74 3.98 -3.53 -19.57
C ALA A 74 5.17 -3.47 -20.54
N ALA A 75 6.30 -2.87 -20.14
CA ALA A 75 7.50 -2.80 -20.98
C ALA A 75 8.14 -4.19 -21.21
N ASN A 76 8.22 -5.05 -20.19
CA ASN A 76 8.77 -6.41 -20.33
C ASN A 76 7.96 -7.30 -21.28
N LEU A 77 6.63 -7.11 -21.34
CA LEU A 77 5.76 -7.88 -22.23
C LEU A 77 5.88 -7.48 -23.71
N GLN A 78 6.50 -6.34 -24.04
CA GLN A 78 6.72 -5.92 -25.44
C GLN A 78 8.07 -6.40 -26.02
N THR A 79 8.96 -6.90 -25.16
CA THR A 79 10.31 -7.37 -25.53
C THR A 79 10.41 -8.89 -25.75
N ILE A 80 9.31 -9.63 -25.60
CA ILE A 80 9.17 -11.07 -25.88
C ILE A 80 8.31 -11.23 -27.13
#